data_AF-A0A160TKJ3-F1
#
_entry.id   AF-A0A160TKJ3-F1
#
_cell.length_a   1.000
_cell.length_b   1.000
_cell.length_c   1.000
_cell.angle_alpha   90.00
_cell.angle_beta   90.00
_cell.angle_gamma   90.00
#
_symmetry.space_group_name_H-M   'P 1'
#
loop_
_entity.id
_entity.type
_entity.pdbx_description
1 polymer ?
#
loop_
_entity_poly.entity_id
_entity_poly.type
_entity_poly.pdbx_seq_one_letter_code
_entity_poly.pdbx_strand_id
1 'polypeptide(L)'
;MRSNAPIVTSRCARTGNASSTPIAESASIRSRRRSMGDLLRFRDDAPHDEPAVTLDSFLGQTNATAVRIESGDDARALIPHLGQIGLIEVSFPAFRDGRGYSSARILREAGYEGELRAAGDVLVDQIPLMRRCGFDSFAPQAEIDAATLHASLTRYEHVYQAAADGGVPVWKLRHG
;
A
#
# COMPACT_ATOMS: atom_id res chain seq x y z
N MET A 1 -33.75 -86.88 13.50
CA MET A 1 -34.82 -86.47 14.44
C MET A 1 -34.72 -84.97 14.64
N ARG A 2 -35.76 -84.22 14.21
CA ARG A 2 -36.12 -82.83 14.62
C ARG A 2 -35.08 -81.75 14.25
N SER A 3 -35.37 -80.55 13.74
CA SER A 3 -36.60 -79.77 13.58
C SER A 3 -36.32 -78.56 12.66
N ASN A 4 -37.30 -78.21 11.81
CA ASN A 4 -37.62 -76.89 11.23
C ASN A 4 -37.72 -75.78 12.33
N ALA A 5 -37.69 -74.45 12.12
CA ALA A 5 -37.59 -73.51 10.99
C ALA A 5 -37.29 -72.07 11.56
N PRO A 6 -37.75 -70.93 11.00
CA PRO A 6 -36.96 -69.93 10.24
C PRO A 6 -36.95 -68.52 10.88
N ILE A 7 -36.35 -67.50 10.23
CA ILE A 7 -36.85 -66.10 10.12
C ILE A 7 -35.91 -65.25 9.23
N VAL A 8 -36.52 -64.44 8.37
CA VAL A 8 -35.93 -63.48 7.42
C VAL A 8 -35.86 -62.09 8.06
N THR A 9 -34.75 -61.35 7.86
CA THR A 9 -34.69 -59.87 7.85
C THR A 9 -33.47 -59.43 7.03
N SER A 10 -33.67 -58.89 5.82
CA SER A 10 -33.84 -57.46 5.50
C SER A 10 -32.55 -56.62 5.50
N ARG A 11 -32.24 -56.10 4.30
CA ARG A 11 -31.54 -54.83 3.97
C ARG A 11 -30.16 -54.57 4.60
N CYS A 12 -29.17 -54.23 3.78
CA CYS A 12 -29.07 -52.90 3.15
C CYS A 12 -27.84 -52.87 2.24
N ALA A 13 -28.03 -52.59 0.95
CA ALA A 13 -26.94 -52.27 0.04
C ALA A 13 -26.33 -50.93 0.46
N ARG A 14 -25.03 -50.91 0.78
CA ARG A 14 -24.25 -49.68 0.93
C ARG A 14 -23.36 -49.53 -0.29
N THR A 15 -23.80 -48.68 -1.20
CA THR A 15 -23.01 -48.14 -2.32
C THR A 15 -21.93 -47.24 -1.73
N GLY A 16 -20.67 -47.68 -1.75
CA GLY A 16 -19.53 -46.83 -1.40
C GLY A 16 -19.18 -45.92 -2.57
N ASN A 17 -19.38 -44.61 -2.41
CA ASN A 17 -18.92 -43.58 -3.32
C ASN A 17 -17.50 -43.15 -2.90
N ALA A 18 -16.50 -43.52 -3.69
CA ALA A 18 -15.18 -42.90 -3.59
C ALA A 18 -15.23 -41.51 -4.24
N SER A 19 -15.64 -40.49 -3.48
CA SER A 19 -15.40 -39.10 -3.84
C SER A 19 -13.94 -38.78 -3.58
N SER A 20 -13.12 -38.87 -4.62
CA SER A 20 -11.75 -38.39 -4.65
C SER A 20 -11.75 -36.87 -4.65
N THR A 21 -11.71 -36.26 -3.47
CA THR A 21 -11.20 -34.90 -3.29
C THR A 21 -9.68 -34.97 -3.18
N PRO A 22 -8.90 -34.48 -4.15
CA PRO A 22 -7.51 -34.16 -3.88
C PRO A 22 -7.48 -32.91 -2.97
N ILE A 23 -7.07 -33.12 -1.74
CA ILE A 23 -6.59 -32.08 -0.83
C ILE A 23 -5.20 -31.69 -1.32
N ALA A 24 -4.95 -30.38 -1.38
CA ALA A 24 -3.68 -29.72 -1.65
C ALA A 24 -3.17 -29.78 -3.11
N GLU A 25 -3.57 -28.78 -3.90
CA GLU A 25 -2.69 -28.25 -4.94
C GLU A 25 -2.11 -26.93 -4.45
N SER A 26 -0.88 -27.08 -3.98
CA SER A 26 0.11 -26.09 -3.62
C SER A 26 -0.14 -24.69 -4.18
N ALA A 27 -0.37 -23.74 -3.27
CA ALA A 27 -0.14 -22.33 -3.52
C ALA A 27 1.25 -22.19 -4.16
N SER A 28 1.27 -21.81 -5.43
CA SER A 28 2.48 -21.50 -6.17
C SER A 28 3.16 -20.30 -5.48
N ILE A 29 4.05 -20.60 -4.53
CA ILE A 29 5.08 -19.72 -4.00
C ILE A 29 6.06 -19.47 -5.16
N ARG A 30 5.61 -18.70 -6.15
CA ARG A 30 6.53 -18.05 -7.08
C ARG A 30 7.17 -16.94 -6.28
N SER A 31 8.40 -17.20 -5.83
CA SER A 31 9.40 -16.19 -5.58
C SER A 31 9.52 -15.33 -6.84
N ARG A 32 8.63 -14.35 -6.99
CA ARG A 32 8.87 -13.20 -7.85
C ARG A 32 9.93 -12.40 -7.11
N ARG A 33 11.09 -12.20 -7.73
CA ARG A 33 11.89 -11.01 -7.40
C ARG A 33 10.90 -9.85 -7.48
N ARG A 34 10.49 -9.30 -6.33
CA ARG A 34 9.74 -8.04 -6.31
C ARG A 34 10.56 -7.07 -7.14
N SER A 35 9.93 -6.45 -8.13
CA SER A 35 10.59 -5.37 -8.85
C SER A 35 10.90 -4.26 -7.83
N MET A 36 11.90 -3.41 -8.10
CA MET A 36 12.22 -2.29 -7.19
C MET A 36 10.98 -1.41 -6.92
N GLY A 37 10.10 -1.25 -7.93
CA GLY A 37 8.83 -0.55 -7.80
C GLY A 37 7.88 -1.19 -6.77
N ASP A 38 7.88 -2.52 -6.64
CA ASP A 38 7.07 -3.23 -5.63
C ASP A 38 7.61 -3.07 -4.20
N LEU A 39 8.88 -2.66 -4.04
CA LEU A 39 9.50 -2.43 -2.72
C LEU A 39 9.25 -1.01 -2.20
N LEU A 40 9.05 -0.07 -3.12
CA LEU A 40 8.91 1.35 -2.85
C LEU A 40 7.45 1.82 -2.92
N ARG A 41 6.50 0.89 -3.04
CA ARG A 41 5.07 1.14 -2.99
C ARG A 41 4.44 0.40 -1.83
N PHE A 42 3.84 1.16 -0.90
CA PHE A 42 3.25 0.69 0.35
C PHE A 42 1.72 0.62 0.26
N ARG A 43 1.19 0.22 -0.90
CA ARG A 43 -0.24 0.05 -1.15
C ARG A 43 -0.49 -1.28 -1.87
N ASP A 44 -1.69 -1.82 -1.68
CA ASP A 44 -2.15 -3.08 -2.25
C ASP A 44 -3.10 -2.91 -3.45
N ASP A 45 -3.52 -1.69 -3.76
CA ASP A 45 -4.36 -1.35 -4.91
C ASP A 45 -3.55 -1.33 -6.23
N ALA A 46 -4.24 -1.21 -7.36
CA ALA A 46 -3.58 -1.16 -8.67
C ALA A 46 -2.70 0.10 -8.78
N PRO A 47 -1.45 -0.03 -9.28
CA PRO A 47 -0.57 1.12 -9.47
C PRO A 47 -1.15 2.08 -10.50
N HIS A 48 -0.95 3.37 -10.24
CA HIS A 48 -1.27 4.41 -11.22
C HIS A 48 -0.03 4.70 -12.08
N ASP A 49 -0.12 4.33 -13.35
CA ASP A 49 0.98 4.41 -14.32
C ASP A 49 0.84 5.59 -15.30
N GLU A 50 -0.25 6.34 -15.21
CA GLU A 50 -0.46 7.51 -16.07
C GLU A 50 0.54 8.63 -15.75
N PRO A 51 1.07 9.32 -16.78
CA PRO A 51 2.01 10.40 -16.56
C PRO A 51 1.34 11.56 -15.83
N ALA A 52 1.96 11.97 -14.72
CA ALA A 52 1.49 13.13 -13.96
C ALA A 52 1.69 14.42 -14.76
N VAL A 53 0.63 15.22 -14.88
CA VAL A 53 0.69 16.58 -15.45
C VAL A 53 1.04 17.60 -14.38
N THR A 54 1.62 18.74 -14.73
CA THR A 54 1.88 19.81 -13.75
C THR A 54 0.60 20.36 -13.14
N LEU A 55 0.67 20.91 -11.93
CA LEU A 55 -0.47 21.54 -11.25
C LEU A 55 -1.16 22.59 -12.14
N ASP A 56 -0.40 23.49 -12.75
CA ASP A 56 -0.94 24.53 -13.64
C ASP A 56 -1.72 23.94 -14.83
N SER A 57 -1.16 22.90 -15.46
CA SER A 57 -1.81 22.20 -16.57
C SER A 57 -3.09 21.48 -16.13
N PHE A 58 -3.08 20.86 -14.94
CA PHE A 58 -4.25 20.21 -14.36
C PHE A 58 -5.38 21.20 -14.09
N LEU A 59 -5.06 22.40 -13.58
CA LEU A 59 -6.06 23.44 -13.35
C LEU A 59 -6.63 24.01 -14.67
N GLY A 60 -5.87 23.92 -15.76
CA GLY A 60 -6.31 24.30 -17.11
C GLY A 60 -7.03 23.21 -17.91
N GLN A 61 -6.98 21.93 -17.51
CA GLN A 61 -7.51 20.77 -18.24
C GLN A 61 -8.19 19.76 -17.31
N THR A 62 -9.43 19.34 -17.61
CA THR A 62 -10.27 18.61 -16.65
C THR A 62 -10.09 17.08 -16.60
N ASN A 63 -9.25 16.48 -17.44
CA ASN A 63 -9.32 15.03 -17.72
C ASN A 63 -8.19 14.20 -17.09
N ALA A 64 -7.17 14.85 -16.53
CA ALA A 64 -6.02 14.13 -15.97
C ALA A 64 -6.38 13.52 -14.60
N THR A 65 -5.94 12.29 -14.36
CA THR A 65 -6.10 11.60 -13.06
C THR A 65 -4.81 11.55 -12.24
N ALA A 66 -3.71 12.04 -12.81
CA ALA A 66 -2.40 12.13 -12.18
C ALA A 66 -1.86 13.57 -12.21
N VAL A 67 -1.44 14.10 -11.07
CA VAL A 67 -0.93 15.47 -10.95
C VAL A 67 0.43 15.50 -10.26
N ARG A 68 1.34 16.32 -10.76
CA ARG A 68 2.63 16.61 -10.14
C ARG A 68 2.59 18.00 -9.49
N ILE A 69 2.96 18.03 -8.21
CA ILE A 69 3.20 19.23 -7.42
C ILE A 69 4.71 19.49 -7.44
N GLU A 70 5.10 20.65 -7.98
CA GLU A 70 6.48 21.09 -7.97
C GLU A 70 6.84 21.81 -6.65
N SER A 71 8.15 21.96 -6.43
CA SER A 71 8.65 22.74 -5.30
C SER A 71 8.19 24.20 -5.42
N GLY A 72 7.22 24.60 -4.59
CA GLY A 72 6.69 25.96 -4.54
C GLY A 72 5.19 26.06 -4.83
N ASP A 73 4.61 25.00 -5.38
CA ASP A 73 3.17 24.90 -5.61
C ASP A 73 2.38 24.83 -4.30
N ASP A 74 1.20 25.44 -4.27
CA ASP A 74 0.26 25.30 -3.15
C ASP A 74 -0.65 24.09 -3.37
N ALA A 75 -0.37 23.01 -2.62
CA ALA A 75 -1.15 21.77 -2.66
C ALA A 75 -2.65 21.98 -2.35
N ARG A 76 -3.03 23.08 -1.69
CA ARG A 76 -4.44 23.41 -1.41
C ARG A 76 -5.26 23.62 -2.67
N ALA A 77 -4.63 24.00 -3.78
CA ALA A 77 -5.31 24.15 -5.07
C ALA A 77 -5.94 22.84 -5.56
N LEU A 78 -5.45 21.69 -5.11
CA LEU A 78 -6.01 20.37 -5.47
C LEU A 78 -7.22 19.95 -4.63
N ILE A 79 -7.47 20.60 -3.48
CA ILE A 79 -8.53 20.20 -2.55
C ILE A 79 -9.91 20.07 -3.22
N PRO A 80 -10.35 21.00 -4.09
CA PRO A 80 -11.65 20.88 -4.78
C PRO A 80 -11.74 19.71 -5.76
N HIS A 81 -10.60 19.13 -6.13
CA HIS A 81 -10.47 18.14 -7.21
C HIS A 81 -10.01 16.76 -6.72
N LEU A 82 -9.83 16.55 -5.40
CA LEU A 82 -9.25 15.30 -4.88
C LEU A 82 -10.04 14.05 -5.29
N GLY A 83 -11.35 14.16 -5.51
CA GLY A 83 -12.20 13.02 -5.88
C GLY A 83 -11.93 12.43 -7.26
N GLN A 84 -11.26 13.15 -8.17
CA GLN A 84 -10.93 12.64 -9.51
C GLN A 84 -9.46 12.22 -9.65
N ILE A 85 -8.61 12.57 -8.68
CA ILE A 85 -7.17 12.35 -8.77
C ILE A 85 -6.87 10.99 -8.15
N GLY A 86 -6.30 10.08 -8.95
CA GLY A 86 -5.82 8.79 -8.47
C GLY A 86 -4.37 8.84 -7.96
N LEU A 87 -3.57 9.77 -8.49
CA LEU A 87 -2.16 9.94 -8.15
C LEU A 87 -1.80 11.41 -7.99
N ILE A 88 -1.18 11.75 -6.86
CA ILE A 88 -0.48 13.02 -6.67
C ILE A 88 0.98 12.70 -6.46
N GLU A 89 1.81 13.16 -7.38
CA GLU A 89 3.25 13.08 -7.30
C GLU A 89 3.82 14.39 -6.75
N VAL A 90 4.68 14.31 -5.74
CA VAL A 90 5.35 15.46 -5.15
C VAL A 90 6.82 15.41 -5.53
N SER A 91 7.27 16.48 -6.18
CA SER A 91 8.64 16.65 -6.66
C SER A 91 9.58 17.07 -5.52
N PHE A 92 10.67 16.34 -5.36
CA PHE A 92 11.77 16.63 -4.44
C PHE A 92 13.04 16.92 -5.25
N PRO A 93 13.28 18.18 -5.66
CA PRO A 93 14.43 18.52 -6.50
C PRO A 93 15.77 18.37 -5.76
N ALA A 94 15.76 18.45 -4.42
CA ALA A 94 16.92 18.21 -3.57
C ALA A 94 16.46 17.62 -2.23
N PHE A 95 17.27 16.75 -1.63
CA PHE A 95 16.95 16.06 -0.37
C PHE A 95 16.68 16.99 0.82
N ARG A 96 17.09 18.26 0.74
CA ARG A 96 16.91 19.29 1.78
C ARG A 96 15.57 20.01 1.66
N ASP A 97 14.77 19.73 0.64
CA ASP A 97 13.48 20.38 0.45
C ASP A 97 12.40 19.77 1.37
N GLY A 98 12.00 20.53 2.38
CA GLY A 98 10.97 20.13 3.33
C GLY A 98 9.53 20.42 2.88
N ARG A 99 9.30 21.22 1.83
CA ARG A 99 7.94 21.68 1.47
C ARG A 99 7.01 20.54 1.10
N GLY A 100 7.54 19.52 0.43
CA GLY A 100 6.76 18.35 0.02
C GLY A 100 6.13 17.58 1.19
N TYR A 101 6.76 17.60 2.38
CA TYR A 101 6.20 16.99 3.59
C TYR A 101 4.92 17.71 4.05
N SER A 102 4.96 19.05 4.03
CA SER A 102 3.80 19.87 4.37
C SER A 102 2.67 19.67 3.35
N SER A 103 2.99 19.62 2.06
CA SER A 103 2.03 19.35 0.99
C SER A 103 1.32 18.01 1.19
N ALA A 104 2.06 16.93 1.44
CA ALA A 104 1.48 15.62 1.71
C ALA A 104 0.56 15.64 2.93
N ARG A 105 0.99 16.31 4.01
CA ARG A 105 0.19 16.40 5.24
C ARG A 105 -1.12 17.15 5.02
N ILE A 106 -1.07 18.28 4.32
CA ILE A 106 -2.26 19.07 3.95
C ILE A 106 -3.25 18.23 3.14
N LEU A 107 -2.77 17.49 2.14
CA LEU A 107 -3.61 16.65 1.30
C LEU A 107 -4.29 15.52 2.09
N ARG A 108 -3.56 14.87 3.00
CA ARG A 108 -4.13 13.84 3.87
C ARG A 108 -5.15 14.41 4.87
N GLU A 109 -4.89 15.58 5.44
CA GLU A 109 -5.84 16.27 6.32
C GLU A 109 -7.09 16.73 5.57
N ALA A 110 -6.97 17.05 4.28
CA ALA A 110 -8.09 17.32 3.40
C ALA A 110 -8.86 16.07 2.95
N GLY A 111 -8.44 14.87 3.37
CA GLY A 111 -9.13 13.61 3.08
C GLY A 111 -8.71 12.93 1.78
N TYR A 112 -7.54 13.24 1.22
CA TYR A 112 -7.04 12.53 0.05
C TYR A 112 -6.66 11.08 0.38
N GLU A 113 -7.30 10.12 -0.27
CA GLU A 113 -7.07 8.67 -0.08
C GLU A 113 -6.29 8.01 -1.23
N GLY A 114 -6.12 8.72 -2.34
CA GLY A 114 -5.36 8.26 -3.51
C GLY A 114 -3.87 8.09 -3.22
N GLU A 115 -3.13 7.69 -4.24
CA GLU A 115 -1.69 7.46 -4.14
C GLU A 115 -0.96 8.81 -4.00
N LEU A 116 -0.15 8.95 -2.93
CA LEU A 116 0.83 10.03 -2.80
C LEU A 116 2.22 9.48 -3.06
N ARG A 117 2.84 9.95 -4.16
CA ARG A 117 4.16 9.51 -4.59
C ARG A 117 5.21 10.59 -4.36
N ALA A 118 6.30 10.28 -3.69
CA ALA A 118 7.46 11.17 -3.62
C ALA A 118 8.43 10.84 -4.76
N ALA A 119 8.73 11.80 -5.62
CA ALA A 119 9.62 11.62 -6.77
C ALA A 119 10.81 12.59 -6.70
N GLY A 120 12.01 12.12 -7.01
CA GLY A 120 13.21 12.96 -7.05
C GLY A 120 14.34 12.48 -6.13
N ASP A 121 15.04 13.43 -5.51
CA ASP A 121 16.17 13.20 -4.61
C ASP A 121 15.68 12.74 -3.22
N VAL A 122 15.12 11.54 -3.19
CA VAL A 122 14.56 10.90 -1.99
C VAL A 122 15.57 9.93 -1.40
N LEU A 123 15.98 10.18 -0.15
CA LEU A 123 16.92 9.34 0.56
C LEU A 123 16.21 8.25 1.38
N VAL A 124 16.86 7.09 1.50
CA VAL A 124 16.31 5.90 2.19
C VAL A 124 16.03 6.13 3.69
N ASP A 125 16.78 7.01 4.34
CA ASP A 125 16.59 7.42 5.73
C ASP A 125 15.38 8.35 5.92
N GLN A 126 14.96 9.05 4.87
CA GLN A 126 13.80 9.93 4.88
C GLN A 126 12.48 9.16 4.68
N ILE A 127 12.49 8.02 3.97
CA ILE A 127 11.29 7.24 3.65
C ILE A 127 10.39 6.97 4.86
N PRO A 128 10.90 6.50 6.02
CA PRO A 128 10.05 6.29 7.20
C PRO A 128 9.31 7.57 7.61
N LEU A 129 9.98 8.72 7.61
CA LEU A 129 9.37 10.01 7.98
C LEU A 129 8.37 10.50 6.92
N MET A 130 8.69 10.33 5.64
CA MET A 130 7.79 10.66 4.54
C MET A 130 6.49 9.85 4.63
N ARG A 131 6.59 8.54 4.93
CA ARG A 131 5.40 7.71 5.18
C ARG A 131 4.53 8.26 6.30
N ARG A 132 5.15 8.74 7.38
CA ARG A 132 4.42 9.37 8.50
C ARG A 132 3.71 10.66 8.10
N CYS A 133 4.25 11.42 7.15
CA CYS A 133 3.56 12.58 6.59
C CYS A 133 2.41 12.21 5.64
N GLY A 134 2.40 10.97 5.13
CA GLY A 134 1.32 10.41 4.33
C GLY A 134 1.73 9.91 2.95
N PHE A 135 3.02 9.82 2.63
CA PHE A 135 3.49 9.25 1.36
C PHE A 135 3.34 7.72 1.33
N ASP A 136 2.87 7.19 0.21
CA ASP A 136 2.65 5.75 0.05
C ASP A 136 3.52 5.12 -1.04
N SER A 137 4.00 5.91 -2.00
CA SER A 137 4.85 5.43 -3.09
C SER A 137 6.09 6.31 -3.23
N PHE A 138 7.18 5.73 -3.72
CA PHE A 138 8.45 6.43 -3.88
C PHE A 138 9.06 6.13 -5.24
N ALA A 139 9.49 7.20 -5.93
CA ALA A 139 10.22 7.16 -7.19
C ALA A 139 11.55 7.92 -7.02
N PRO A 140 12.50 7.37 -6.24
CA PRO A 140 13.79 7.97 -6.03
C PRO A 140 14.62 7.96 -7.33
N GLN A 141 15.42 9.00 -7.54
CA GLN A 141 16.37 9.07 -8.66
C GLN A 141 17.53 8.08 -8.52
N ALA A 142 17.96 7.83 -7.28
CA ALA A 142 19.00 6.87 -6.97
C ALA A 142 18.39 5.51 -6.59
N GLU A 143 19.07 4.43 -6.96
CA GLU A 143 18.67 3.09 -6.52
C GLU A 143 18.77 2.96 -5.00
N ILE A 144 17.75 2.33 -4.40
CA ILE A 144 17.70 2.07 -2.97
C ILE A 144 17.94 0.58 -2.73
N ASP A 145 18.96 0.27 -1.94
CA ASP A 145 19.19 -1.10 -1.48
C ASP A 145 18.06 -1.58 -0.55
N ALA A 146 17.55 -2.77 -0.82
CA ALA A 146 16.41 -3.33 -0.10
C ALA A 146 16.71 -3.62 1.38
N ALA A 147 17.93 -4.06 1.70
CA ALA A 147 18.32 -4.33 3.08
C ALA A 147 18.42 -3.02 3.89
N THR A 148 18.95 -1.98 3.27
CA THR A 148 19.04 -0.63 3.85
C THR A 148 17.66 -0.02 4.04
N LEU A 149 16.75 -0.17 3.07
CA LEU A 149 15.36 0.24 3.20
C LEU A 149 14.68 -0.47 4.36
N HIS A 150 14.81 -1.80 4.44
CA HIS A 150 14.24 -2.57 5.54
C HIS A 150 14.78 -2.10 6.89
N ALA A 151 16.09 -1.98 7.04
CA ALA A 151 16.73 -1.49 8.26
C ALA A 151 16.29 -0.07 8.63
N SER A 152 16.01 0.79 7.64
CA SER A 152 15.48 2.14 7.85
C SER A 152 14.05 2.09 8.39
N LEU A 153 13.17 1.30 7.76
CA LEU A 153 11.77 1.16 8.12
C LEU A 153 11.57 0.52 9.50
N THR A 154 12.45 -0.39 9.92
CA THR A 154 12.34 -1.12 11.20
C THR A 154 13.21 -0.53 12.30
N ARG A 155 13.90 0.58 12.07
CA ARG A 155 14.84 1.16 13.04
C ARG A 155 14.17 1.57 14.36
N TYR A 156 12.93 2.04 14.29
CA TYR A 156 12.18 2.50 15.45
C TYR A 156 10.88 1.73 15.57
N GLU A 157 10.74 0.95 16.65
CA GLU A 157 9.52 0.18 16.94
C GLU A 157 8.35 1.08 17.34
N HIS A 158 8.66 2.21 18.01
CA HIS A 158 7.64 3.13 18.52
C HIS A 158 7.91 4.55 18.07
N VAL A 159 6.83 5.30 17.89
CA VAL A 159 6.86 6.72 17.50
C VAL A 159 6.41 7.59 18.66
N TYR A 160 6.94 8.82 18.73
CA TYR A 160 6.58 9.74 19.81
C TYR A 160 5.31 10.57 19.50
N GLN A 161 5.14 10.96 18.24
CA GLN A 161 4.05 11.85 17.79
C GLN A 161 3.01 11.06 17.00
N ALA A 162 1.74 11.49 17.00
CA ALA A 162 0.77 11.01 16.03
C ALA A 162 1.07 11.65 14.66
N ALA A 163 0.77 10.94 13.57
CA ALA A 163 0.94 11.44 12.21
C ALA A 163 -0.10 10.81 11.27
N ALA A 164 0.06 10.99 9.95
CA ALA A 164 -0.92 10.53 8.94
C ALA A 164 -0.96 9.00 8.76
N ASP A 165 0.07 8.30 9.21
CA ASP A 165 0.26 6.85 9.08
C ASP A 165 -0.53 6.01 10.10
N GLY A 166 -1.24 6.63 11.02
CA GLY A 166 -2.01 5.94 12.06
C GLY A 166 -1.15 5.28 13.16
N GLY A 167 0.17 5.49 13.16
CA GLY A 167 1.08 4.95 14.16
C GLY A 167 0.70 5.39 15.58
N VAL A 168 0.59 4.43 16.51
CA VAL A 168 0.21 4.70 17.89
C VAL A 168 1.41 5.30 18.64
N PRO A 169 1.27 6.51 19.23
CA PRO A 169 2.35 7.11 19.99
C PRO A 169 2.71 6.33 21.26
N VAL A 170 4.00 6.27 21.59
CA VAL A 170 4.54 5.52 22.74
C VAL A 170 3.93 5.93 24.08
N TRP A 171 3.60 7.20 24.25
CA TRP A 171 2.98 7.69 25.49
C TRP A 171 1.58 7.11 25.71
N LYS A 172 0.86 6.78 24.63
CA LYS A 172 -0.45 6.13 24.71
C LYS A 172 -0.32 4.65 25.08
N LEU A 173 0.76 4.00 24.66
CA LEU A 173 1.06 2.60 25.02
C LEU A 173 1.52 2.45 26.48
N ARG A 174 2.18 3.46 27.04
CA ARG A 174 2.72 3.44 28.41
C ARG A 174 1.68 3.72 29.49
N HIS A 175 0.59 4.38 29.15
CA HIS A 175 -0.43 4.86 30.10
C HIS A 175 -1.84 4.37 29.74
N GLY A 176 -1.92 3.26 28.99
CA GLY A 176 -3.16 2.54 28.68
C GLY A 176 -3.51 1.48 29.70
#